data_AF-A0A7S4BGF4-F1
#
_entry.id   AF-A0A7S4BGF4-F1
#
_cell.length_a   1.000
_cell.length_b   1.000
_cell.length_c   1.000
_cell.angle_alpha   90.00
_cell.angle_beta   90.00
_cell.angle_gamma   90.00
#
_symmetry.space_group_name_H-M   'P 1'
#
loop_
_entity.id
_entity.type
_entity.pdbx_description
1 polymer ?
#
loop_
_entity_poly.entity_id
_entity_poly.type
_entity_poly.pdbx_seq_one_letter_code
_entity_poly.pdbx_strand_id
1 'polypeptide(L)'
;CDAEYYKQFSAPRSAVTVISSSPFEIEYVRSLRKVDLANVAVVRPIGFGANAGAAAGHDDDHHSHDNDDDDHDDDDGSADGGLADEYLDPAPAGLDKTTRFYVMPMVNEVQLNLAEQLTQRGVPVWTPPSASVDGGWGGPDALRGFRGVVHVPYAPLTFAAFEHAQAGLLTFIPSPSLLLAWLQQRKISFKPQSSDFGVGTSPINEEMLGLTEFYDRGNAPLFVHFDSLDDLASKIRNTDYQARAASLARWAEAHTNSTLWRWRAIDQTLVRGQPLSQQNGS
;
A
#
# COMPACT_ATOMS: atom_id res chain seq x y z
N CYS A 1 -22.52 -22.96 -10.56
CA CYS A 1 -21.33 -23.75 -10.22
C CYS A 1 -20.20 -22.75 -9.99
N ASP A 2 -19.87 -22.48 -8.72
CA ASP A 2 -18.95 -21.40 -8.32
C ASP A 2 -17.55 -21.54 -8.94
N ALA A 3 -17.19 -22.74 -9.41
CA ALA A 3 -15.92 -23.05 -10.04
C ALA A 3 -15.63 -22.21 -11.29
N GLU A 4 -16.61 -21.91 -12.16
CA GLU A 4 -16.38 -21.11 -13.38
C GLU A 4 -16.14 -19.63 -13.08
N TYR A 5 -16.88 -19.07 -12.12
CA TYR A 5 -16.70 -17.68 -11.67
C TYR A 5 -15.32 -17.48 -11.06
N TYR A 6 -14.88 -18.38 -10.16
CA TYR A 6 -13.54 -18.32 -9.59
C TYR A 6 -12.43 -18.73 -10.57
N LYS A 7 -12.73 -19.47 -11.65
CA LYS A 7 -11.77 -19.80 -12.71
C LYS A 7 -11.23 -18.57 -13.44
N GLN A 8 -12.04 -17.51 -13.53
CA GLN A 8 -11.65 -16.23 -14.12
C GLN A 8 -10.61 -15.49 -13.28
N PHE A 9 -10.53 -15.78 -11.98
CA PHE A 9 -9.54 -15.24 -11.05
C PHE A 9 -8.34 -16.18 -10.82
N SER A 10 -8.43 -17.44 -11.25
CA SER A 10 -7.39 -18.47 -11.07
C SER A 10 -6.54 -18.74 -12.30
N ALA A 11 -6.78 -18.06 -13.43
CA ALA A 11 -5.88 -18.11 -14.57
C ALA A 11 -4.53 -17.49 -14.16
N PRO A 12 -3.37 -18.09 -14.51
CA PRO A 12 -2.07 -17.51 -14.21
C PRO A 12 -1.93 -16.21 -15.01
N ARG A 13 -2.30 -15.10 -14.36
CA ARG A 13 -1.87 -13.77 -14.78
C ARG A 13 -0.46 -13.61 -14.25
N SER A 14 0.45 -13.08 -15.07
CA SER A 14 1.82 -12.74 -14.67
C SER A 14 1.90 -11.65 -13.58
N ALA A 15 0.75 -11.19 -13.07
CA ALA A 15 0.60 -10.28 -11.95
C ALA A 15 -0.43 -10.86 -10.97
N VAL A 16 0.01 -11.15 -9.75
CA VAL A 16 -0.85 -11.55 -8.62
C VAL A 16 -1.51 -10.29 -8.07
N THR A 17 -2.83 -10.19 -8.07
CA THR A 17 -3.55 -9.12 -7.35
C THR A 17 -3.70 -9.54 -5.88
N VAL A 18 -2.95 -8.90 -4.98
CA VAL A 18 -3.21 -8.99 -3.54
C VAL A 18 -4.30 -7.98 -3.20
N ILE A 19 -5.36 -8.48 -2.60
CA ILE A 19 -6.38 -7.66 -1.96
C ILE A 19 -6.16 -7.87 -0.44
N SER A 20 -5.54 -6.93 0.25
CA SER A 20 -5.70 -6.85 1.71
C SER A 20 -6.97 -6.04 1.98
N SER A 21 -7.50 -6.13 3.20
CA SER A 21 -8.72 -5.41 3.56
C SER A 21 -8.51 -3.91 3.48
N SER A 22 -8.84 -3.35 2.31
CA SER A 22 -8.61 -1.96 1.97
C SER A 22 -9.93 -1.18 2.00
N PRO A 23 -9.90 0.15 2.02
CA PRO A 23 -11.10 0.98 1.95
C PRO A 23 -12.02 0.69 0.77
N PHE A 24 -11.48 0.13 -0.31
CA PHE A 24 -12.27 -0.36 -1.45
C PHE A 24 -13.31 -1.41 -1.04
N GLU A 25 -12.99 -2.26 -0.06
CA GLU A 25 -13.90 -3.32 0.38
C GLU A 25 -15.12 -2.76 1.11
N ILE A 26 -14.92 -1.70 1.90
CA ILE A 26 -15.97 -1.01 2.62
C ILE A 26 -16.84 -0.21 1.66
N GLU A 27 -16.23 0.46 0.69
CA GLU A 27 -16.94 1.22 -0.32
C GLU A 27 -17.75 0.27 -1.23
N TYR A 28 -17.18 -0.82 -1.73
CA TYR A 28 -17.89 -1.83 -2.52
C TYR A 28 -19.11 -2.40 -1.78
N VAL A 29 -18.96 -2.77 -0.50
CA VAL A 29 -20.07 -3.33 0.29
C VAL A 29 -21.16 -2.29 0.56
N ARG A 30 -20.78 -1.03 0.86
CA ARG A 30 -21.73 0.06 1.15
C ARG A 30 -22.41 0.61 -0.10
N SER A 31 -21.65 1.02 -1.12
CA SER A 31 -22.20 1.79 -2.25
C SER A 31 -22.76 0.90 -3.36
N LEU A 32 -22.13 -0.24 -3.65
CA LEU A 32 -22.60 -1.15 -4.71
C LEU A 32 -23.59 -2.20 -4.21
N ARG A 33 -23.37 -2.77 -3.01
CA ARG A 33 -24.25 -3.84 -2.48
C ARG A 33 -25.31 -3.34 -1.50
N LYS A 34 -25.28 -2.07 -1.11
CA LYS A 34 -26.22 -1.44 -0.18
C LYS A 34 -26.35 -2.19 1.16
N VAL A 35 -25.30 -2.90 1.57
CA VAL A 35 -25.27 -3.62 2.84
C VAL A 35 -24.83 -2.63 3.92
N ASP A 36 -25.70 -2.40 4.89
CA ASP A 36 -25.38 -1.56 6.05
C ASP A 36 -24.56 -2.38 7.06
N LEU A 37 -23.25 -2.12 7.10
CA LEU A 37 -22.37 -2.71 8.09
C LEU A 37 -22.55 -1.97 9.43
N ALA A 38 -23.47 -2.47 10.27
CA ALA A 38 -23.80 -1.90 11.57
C ALA A 38 -22.60 -1.75 12.54
N ASN A 39 -21.47 -2.39 12.25
CA ASN A 39 -20.23 -2.23 12.99
C ASN A 39 -19.01 -2.13 12.06
N VAL A 40 -18.61 -0.89 11.79
CA VAL A 40 -17.40 -0.51 11.05
C VAL A 40 -16.10 -0.98 11.72
N ALA A 41 -16.14 -1.53 12.94
CA ALA A 41 -14.97 -2.10 13.62
C ALA A 41 -14.66 -3.57 13.23
N VAL A 42 -15.57 -4.26 12.52
CA VAL A 42 -15.34 -5.63 12.04
C VAL A 42 -14.57 -5.63 10.71
N VAL A 43 -14.62 -4.53 9.97
CA VAL A 43 -13.87 -4.31 8.73
C VAL A 43 -13.50 -2.82 8.73
N ARG A 44 -12.29 -2.47 9.18
CA ARG A 44 -11.82 -1.08 9.11
C ARG A 44 -10.93 -0.84 7.89
N PRO A 45 -11.05 0.34 7.26
CA PRO A 45 -10.24 0.76 6.13
C PRO A 45 -8.83 1.13 6.54
N ILE A 46 -7.86 0.72 5.73
CA ILE A 46 -6.50 1.25 5.70
C ILE A 46 -6.48 2.52 4.85
N GLY A 47 -6.36 3.70 5.48
CA GLY A 47 -6.11 4.97 4.78
C GLY A 47 -7.32 5.58 4.06
N PHE A 48 -7.99 6.52 4.74
CA PHE A 48 -8.66 7.62 4.06
C PHE A 48 -8.25 8.92 4.77
N GLY A 49 -7.39 9.69 4.11
CA GLY A 49 -7.30 11.11 4.37
C GLY A 49 -8.65 11.73 4.00
N ALA A 50 -9.21 12.51 4.92
CA ALA A 50 -10.31 13.38 4.62
C ALA A 50 -9.94 14.28 3.43
N ASN A 51 -10.82 14.37 2.43
CA ASN A 51 -11.25 15.68 1.97
C ASN A 51 -12.64 15.65 1.32
N ALA A 52 -13.38 16.68 1.70
CA ALA A 52 -14.59 17.26 1.10
C ALA A 52 -15.95 16.60 1.37
N GLY A 53 -16.73 17.25 2.25
CA GLY A 53 -18.00 17.85 1.83
C GLY A 53 -19.27 17.02 2.02
N ALA A 54 -19.85 17.07 3.22
CA ALA A 54 -21.31 17.03 3.39
C ALA A 54 -21.74 17.58 4.76
N ALA A 55 -22.23 18.82 4.73
CA ALA A 55 -23.35 19.37 5.50
C ALA A 55 -23.43 19.14 7.03
N ALA A 56 -23.06 20.18 7.78
CA ALA A 56 -23.87 20.63 8.91
C ALA A 56 -24.02 22.15 8.78
N GLY A 57 -25.26 22.59 8.55
CA GLY A 57 -25.62 24.00 8.46
C GLY A 57 -25.36 24.72 9.78
N HIS A 58 -24.80 25.91 9.65
CA HIS A 58 -25.00 26.97 10.63
C HIS A 58 -25.44 28.19 9.85
N ASP A 59 -26.71 28.54 10.04
CA ASP A 59 -27.31 29.77 9.58
C ASP A 59 -26.58 30.94 10.24
N ASP A 60 -26.06 31.84 9.42
CA ASP A 60 -25.92 33.24 9.82
C ASP A 60 -26.36 34.10 8.63
N ASP A 61 -27.46 34.79 8.87
CA ASP A 61 -28.08 35.81 8.04
C ASP A 61 -27.05 36.81 7.50
N HIS A 62 -27.11 37.12 6.20
CA HIS A 62 -27.07 38.50 5.69
C HIS A 62 -27.37 38.59 4.19
N HIS A 63 -28.51 39.24 3.90
CA HIS A 63 -28.78 40.18 2.81
C HIS A 63 -28.42 39.84 1.35
N SER A 64 -29.48 39.51 0.60
CA SER A 64 -29.88 40.08 -0.71
C SER A 64 -28.80 40.38 -1.76
N HIS A 65 -28.89 39.69 -2.91
CA HIS A 65 -29.14 40.34 -4.20
C HIS A 65 -29.60 39.32 -5.24
N ASP A 66 -30.66 39.69 -5.95
CA ASP A 66 -31.16 39.06 -7.16
C ASP A 66 -30.07 39.00 -8.25
N ASN A 67 -30.10 37.95 -9.07
CA ASN A 67 -29.98 38.02 -10.53
C ASN A 67 -30.09 36.62 -11.16
N ASP A 68 -31.18 36.45 -11.91
CA ASP A 68 -31.25 36.00 -13.31
C ASP A 68 -30.53 34.71 -13.75
N ASP A 69 -31.38 33.73 -14.09
CA ASP A 69 -31.47 33.04 -15.38
C ASP A 69 -30.20 32.96 -16.23
N ASP A 70 -29.62 31.76 -16.35
CA ASP A 70 -28.93 31.33 -17.57
C ASP A 70 -29.05 29.80 -17.73
N ASP A 71 -29.82 29.41 -18.74
CA ASP A 71 -29.91 28.08 -19.32
C ASP A 71 -28.54 27.70 -19.92
N HIS A 72 -27.95 26.59 -19.47
CA HIS A 72 -26.77 26.00 -20.09
C HIS A 72 -27.00 24.56 -20.52
N ASP A 73 -26.77 24.38 -21.82
CA ASP A 73 -26.98 23.20 -22.64
C ASP A 73 -26.33 21.93 -22.09
N ASP A 74 -27.11 20.86 -22.09
CA ASP A 74 -26.71 19.47 -21.90
C ASP A 74 -25.82 19.01 -23.07
N ASP A 75 -24.49 19.20 -22.96
CA ASP A 75 -23.50 18.54 -23.83
C ASP A 75 -23.09 17.21 -23.17
N ASP A 76 -23.83 16.15 -23.51
CA ASP A 76 -23.59 14.76 -23.11
C ASP A 76 -22.41 14.14 -23.86
N GLY A 77 -21.24 14.77 -23.71
CA GLY A 77 -19.95 14.27 -24.16
C GLY A 77 -19.63 12.94 -23.50
N SER A 78 -20.10 11.85 -24.11
CA SER A 78 -19.73 10.47 -23.84
C SER A 78 -18.21 10.32 -23.71
N ALA A 79 -17.73 10.32 -22.47
CA ALA A 79 -16.34 10.08 -22.11
C ALA A 79 -16.00 8.62 -22.44
N ASP A 80 -15.53 8.42 -23.66
CA ASP A 80 -14.98 7.17 -24.17
C ASP A 80 -13.76 6.78 -23.31
N GLY A 81 -13.99 5.97 -22.27
CA GLY A 81 -13.35 4.68 -22.03
C GLY A 81 -11.81 4.55 -22.00
N GLY A 82 -11.04 5.63 -22.04
CA GLY A 82 -9.57 5.61 -22.07
C GLY A 82 -8.92 5.40 -20.70
N LEU A 83 -9.35 4.40 -19.93
CA LEU A 83 -8.80 4.13 -18.58
C LEU A 83 -7.81 2.97 -18.59
N ALA A 84 -6.68 3.19 -19.23
CA ALA A 84 -5.43 2.51 -18.90
C ALA A 84 -4.28 3.43 -19.30
N ASP A 85 -4.06 4.49 -18.52
CA ASP A 85 -2.76 5.15 -18.54
C ASP A 85 -1.73 4.10 -18.15
N GLU A 86 -1.04 3.60 -19.16
CA GLU A 86 0.04 2.63 -19.02
C GLU A 86 1.08 3.26 -18.10
N TYR A 87 1.27 2.69 -16.90
CA TYR A 87 2.28 3.18 -15.97
C TYR A 87 3.64 3.10 -16.66
N LEU A 88 4.16 4.26 -17.08
CA LEU A 88 5.46 4.34 -17.73
C LEU A 88 6.55 4.03 -16.69
N ASP A 89 7.39 3.05 -17.01
CA ASP A 89 8.59 2.74 -16.25
C ASP A 89 9.53 3.96 -16.27
N PRO A 90 9.77 4.63 -15.13
CA PRO A 90 10.60 5.83 -15.09
C PRO A 90 12.10 5.49 -15.21
N ALA A 91 12.46 4.20 -15.19
CA ALA A 91 13.83 3.78 -15.39
C ALA A 91 14.30 4.05 -16.83
N PRO A 92 15.49 4.64 -17.03
CA PRO A 92 16.04 4.80 -18.38
C PRO A 92 16.15 3.45 -19.11
N ALA A 93 15.87 3.46 -20.40
CA ALA A 93 16.08 2.29 -21.25
C ALA A 93 17.55 1.82 -21.14
N GLY A 94 17.75 0.54 -20.83
CA GLY A 94 19.08 -0.05 -20.65
C GLY A 94 19.63 -0.01 -19.21
N LEU A 95 18.87 0.52 -18.23
CA LEU A 95 19.22 0.36 -16.82
C LEU A 95 19.21 -1.13 -16.44
N ASP A 96 20.36 -1.66 -16.04
CA ASP A 96 20.42 -3.01 -15.46
C ASP A 96 19.83 -2.99 -14.04
N LYS A 97 18.53 -3.28 -13.94
CA LYS A 97 17.80 -3.36 -12.67
C LYS A 97 18.26 -4.54 -11.82
N THR A 98 18.75 -5.62 -12.42
CA THR A 98 19.07 -6.87 -11.71
C THR A 98 20.25 -6.73 -10.75
N THR A 99 21.10 -5.73 -10.99
CA THR A 99 22.24 -5.40 -10.13
C THR A 99 21.98 -4.24 -9.19
N ARG A 100 20.79 -3.62 -9.22
CA ARG A 100 20.49 -2.39 -8.47
C ARG A 100 19.34 -2.57 -7.47
N PHE A 101 19.37 -1.74 -6.43
CA PHE A 101 18.24 -1.57 -5.50
C PHE A 101 17.44 -0.33 -5.88
N TYR A 102 16.12 -0.46 -5.85
CA TYR A 102 15.23 0.69 -5.97
C TYR A 102 15.14 1.38 -4.61
N VAL A 103 15.50 2.66 -4.56
CA VAL A 103 15.28 3.51 -3.37
C VAL A 103 14.03 4.33 -3.65
N MET A 104 13.01 4.16 -2.82
CA MET A 104 11.75 4.89 -2.94
C MET A 104 12.01 6.41 -2.88
N PRO A 105 11.50 7.22 -3.83
CA PRO A 105 11.70 8.67 -3.83
C PRO A 105 10.77 9.39 -2.84
N MET A 106 10.46 8.77 -1.71
CA MET A 106 9.51 9.28 -0.73
C MET A 106 10.20 10.22 0.27
N VAL A 107 9.38 10.95 1.02
CA VAL A 107 9.83 12.05 1.91
C VAL A 107 10.96 11.61 2.84
N ASN A 108 10.88 10.41 3.43
CA ASN A 108 11.84 9.97 4.43
C ASN A 108 13.19 9.58 3.82
N GLU A 109 13.18 8.91 2.68
CA GLU A 109 14.38 8.51 1.93
C GLU A 109 15.13 9.74 1.42
N VAL A 110 14.40 10.75 0.94
CA VAL A 110 14.96 12.04 0.53
C VAL A 110 15.54 12.79 1.72
N GLN A 111 14.82 12.88 2.85
CA GLN A 111 15.31 13.55 4.07
C GLN A 111 16.59 12.91 4.63
N LEU A 112 16.72 11.58 4.51
CA LEU A 112 17.91 10.85 4.94
C LEU A 112 19.05 10.86 3.91
N ASN A 113 18.81 11.40 2.70
CA ASN A 113 19.70 11.29 1.56
C ASN A 113 20.14 9.84 1.29
N LEU A 114 19.17 8.92 1.37
CA LEU A 114 19.43 7.49 1.51
C LEU A 114 20.16 6.90 0.30
N ALA A 115 19.79 7.33 -0.92
CA ALA A 115 20.42 6.87 -2.15
C ALA A 115 21.92 7.24 -2.20
N GLU A 116 22.29 8.47 -1.83
CA GLU A 116 23.69 8.89 -1.78
C GLU A 116 24.47 8.11 -0.71
N GLN A 117 23.89 7.99 0.49
CA GLN A 117 24.50 7.26 1.61
C GLN A 117 24.76 5.78 1.28
N LEU A 118 23.88 5.15 0.51
CA LEU A 118 24.04 3.77 0.04
C LEU A 118 25.09 3.68 -1.07
N THR A 119 25.10 4.63 -2.01
CA THR A 119 26.11 4.73 -3.06
C THR A 119 27.52 4.86 -2.47
N GLN A 120 27.70 5.72 -1.46
CA GLN A 120 28.97 5.88 -0.73
C GLN A 120 29.44 4.57 -0.04
N ARG A 121 28.51 3.66 0.26
CA ARG A 121 28.79 2.33 0.85
C ARG A 121 28.97 1.23 -0.21
N GLY A 122 29.05 1.60 -1.48
CA GLY A 122 29.21 0.67 -2.60
C GLY A 122 27.94 -0.12 -2.92
N VAL A 123 26.77 0.33 -2.48
CA VAL A 123 25.49 -0.29 -2.86
C VAL A 123 24.99 0.38 -4.15
N PRO A 124 24.86 -0.37 -5.26
CA PRO A 124 24.30 0.16 -6.49
C PRO A 124 22.80 0.41 -6.31
N VAL A 125 22.40 1.67 -6.37
CA VAL A 125 20.99 2.08 -6.24
C VAL A 125 20.50 2.77 -7.52
N TRP A 126 19.19 2.86 -7.63
CA TRP A 126 18.52 3.78 -8.52
C TRP A 126 17.34 4.42 -7.78
N THR A 127 17.16 5.72 -7.98
CA THR A 127 16.00 6.49 -7.54
C THR A 127 15.49 7.27 -8.75
N PRO A 128 14.18 7.36 -8.95
CA PRO A 128 13.65 8.20 -10.02
C PRO A 128 14.01 9.67 -9.77
N PRO A 129 14.20 10.47 -10.85
CA PRO A 129 14.72 11.83 -10.76
C PRO A 129 13.74 12.85 -10.18
N SER A 130 12.45 12.53 -10.11
CA SER A 130 11.44 13.40 -9.47
C SER A 130 10.80 12.71 -8.28
N ALA A 131 10.90 13.34 -7.12
CA ALA A 131 10.09 13.04 -5.92
C ALA A 131 8.69 13.65 -6.00
N SER A 132 8.29 14.24 -7.15
CA SER A 132 6.92 14.72 -7.32
C SER A 132 5.97 13.53 -7.21
N VAL A 133 5.02 13.69 -6.29
CA VAL A 133 3.97 12.72 -5.93
C VAL A 133 3.23 12.19 -7.17
N ASP A 134 3.23 12.96 -8.26
CA ASP A 134 2.43 12.70 -9.46
C ASP A 134 3.16 11.99 -10.60
N GLY A 135 4.46 11.67 -10.49
CA GLY A 135 5.19 11.12 -11.66
C GLY A 135 6.41 10.23 -11.41
N GLY A 136 6.77 9.94 -10.15
CA GLY A 136 8.04 9.28 -9.83
C GLY A 136 7.98 7.76 -9.64
N TRP A 137 6.87 7.21 -9.17
CA TRP A 137 6.85 5.83 -8.64
C TRP A 137 6.69 4.76 -9.72
N GLY A 138 5.95 5.05 -10.81
CA GLY A 138 5.88 4.18 -11.98
C GLY A 138 5.13 2.85 -11.82
N GLY A 139 4.43 2.62 -10.71
CA GLY A 139 3.70 1.38 -10.54
C GLY A 139 4.53 0.24 -9.93
N PRO A 140 3.88 -0.88 -9.56
CA PRO A 140 4.58 -2.13 -9.24
C PRO A 140 5.39 -2.64 -10.45
N ASP A 141 4.96 -2.29 -11.66
CA ASP A 141 5.58 -2.69 -12.91
C ASP A 141 6.95 -2.02 -13.10
N ALA A 142 7.10 -0.75 -12.73
CA ALA A 142 8.40 -0.06 -12.70
C ALA A 142 9.41 -0.72 -11.75
N LEU A 143 8.93 -1.35 -10.68
CA LEU A 143 9.79 -2.01 -9.70
C LEU A 143 10.29 -3.39 -10.19
N ARG A 144 9.63 -3.99 -11.19
CA ARG A 144 10.02 -5.31 -11.68
C ARG A 144 11.45 -5.32 -12.21
N GLY A 145 12.17 -6.37 -11.88
CA GLY A 145 13.55 -6.59 -12.29
C GLY A 145 14.60 -5.95 -11.38
N PHE A 146 14.22 -5.09 -10.43
CA PHE A 146 15.15 -4.63 -9.39
C PHE A 146 15.52 -5.78 -8.45
N ARG A 147 16.72 -5.73 -7.86
CA ARG A 147 17.18 -6.75 -6.91
C ARG A 147 16.43 -6.72 -5.58
N GLY A 148 15.85 -5.57 -5.25
CA GLY A 148 15.06 -5.33 -4.04
C GLY A 148 14.76 -3.84 -3.88
N VAL A 149 13.96 -3.53 -2.88
CA VAL A 149 13.56 -2.15 -2.55
C VAL A 149 14.11 -1.75 -1.19
N VAL A 150 14.59 -0.52 -1.06
CA VAL A 150 14.87 0.11 0.24
C VAL A 150 13.79 1.15 0.50
N HIS A 151 13.09 0.99 1.63
CA HIS A 151 11.99 1.86 2.01
C HIS A 151 12.07 2.26 3.49
N VAL A 152 11.73 3.50 3.79
CA VAL A 152 11.61 4.03 5.15
C VAL A 152 10.13 4.39 5.39
N PRO A 153 9.38 3.56 6.14
CA PRO A 153 7.95 3.77 6.38
C PRO A 153 7.64 5.19 6.87
N TYR A 154 6.59 5.80 6.31
CA TYR A 154 6.12 7.15 6.68
C TYR A 154 4.68 7.16 7.22
N ALA A 155 3.98 6.02 7.14
CA ALA A 155 2.62 5.83 7.64
C ALA A 155 2.50 4.40 8.20
N PRO A 156 1.51 4.11 9.07
CA PRO A 156 1.27 2.77 9.61
C PRO A 156 1.02 1.69 8.55
N LEU A 157 0.49 2.09 7.40
CA LEU A 157 -0.01 1.20 6.37
C LEU A 157 0.32 1.82 5.01
N THR A 158 0.93 1.06 4.11
CA THR A 158 1.19 1.51 2.74
C THR A 158 0.97 0.38 1.76
N PHE A 159 0.21 0.67 0.68
CA PHE A 159 0.03 -0.25 -0.44
C PHE A 159 1.36 -0.71 -1.03
N ALA A 160 2.38 0.17 -0.98
CA ALA A 160 3.73 -0.11 -1.44
C ALA A 160 4.30 -1.43 -0.90
N ALA A 161 4.06 -1.77 0.37
CA ALA A 161 4.55 -3.02 0.94
C ALA A 161 4.04 -4.25 0.19
N PHE A 162 2.75 -4.28 -0.13
CA PHE A 162 2.14 -5.39 -0.87
C PHE A 162 2.47 -5.34 -2.36
N GLU A 163 2.59 -4.16 -2.94
CA GLU A 163 3.00 -3.99 -4.33
C GLU A 163 4.43 -4.51 -4.56
N HIS A 164 5.34 -4.26 -3.63
CA HIS A 164 6.69 -4.84 -3.67
C HIS A 164 6.62 -6.38 -3.57
N ALA A 165 5.81 -6.89 -2.65
CA ALA A 165 5.63 -8.32 -2.47
C ALA A 165 5.07 -9.00 -3.72
N GLN A 166 4.06 -8.40 -4.37
CA GLN A 166 3.49 -8.85 -5.64
C GLN A 166 4.51 -8.82 -6.78
N ALA A 167 5.39 -7.83 -6.79
CA ALA A 167 6.49 -7.75 -7.75
C ALA A 167 7.62 -8.75 -7.45
N GLY A 168 7.50 -9.56 -6.39
CA GLY A 168 8.52 -10.52 -5.97
C GLY A 168 9.76 -9.88 -5.35
N LEU A 169 9.64 -8.64 -4.86
CA LEU A 169 10.76 -7.86 -4.37
C LEU A 169 10.89 -7.96 -2.86
N LEU A 170 12.12 -8.25 -2.43
CA LEU A 170 12.49 -8.14 -1.03
C LEU A 170 12.61 -6.66 -0.64
N THR A 171 11.94 -6.28 0.45
CA THR A 171 11.98 -4.90 0.94
C THR A 171 12.86 -4.79 2.18
N PHE A 172 13.81 -3.86 2.16
CA PHE A 172 14.65 -3.52 3.31
C PHE A 172 14.04 -2.31 4.01
N ILE A 173 13.74 -2.45 5.30
CA ILE A 173 13.14 -1.40 6.13
C ILE A 173 13.92 -1.25 7.45
N PRO A 174 13.95 -0.07 8.09
CA PRO A 174 14.59 0.07 9.39
C PRO A 174 13.90 -0.80 10.44
N SER A 175 14.64 -1.25 11.44
CA SER A 175 14.05 -1.86 12.64
C SER A 175 13.19 -0.83 13.40
N PRO A 176 12.24 -1.27 14.24
CA PRO A 176 11.41 -0.37 15.03
C PRO A 176 12.24 0.63 15.84
N SER A 177 13.31 0.15 16.50
CA SER A 177 14.18 0.99 17.33
C SER A 177 14.93 2.04 16.50
N LEU A 178 15.41 1.69 15.30
CA LEU A 178 16.06 2.67 14.41
C LEU A 178 15.06 3.71 13.90
N LEU A 179 13.85 3.29 13.49
CA LEU A 179 12.81 4.20 13.02
C LEU A 179 12.43 5.21 14.10
N LEU A 180 12.23 4.75 15.34
CA LEU A 180 11.96 5.63 16.49
C LEU A 180 13.11 6.59 16.78
N ALA A 181 14.36 6.11 16.72
CA ALA A 181 15.52 6.96 16.92
C ALA A 181 15.56 8.09 15.87
N TRP A 182 15.27 7.79 14.60
CA TRP A 182 15.18 8.82 13.56
C TRP A 182 14.01 9.78 13.75
N LEU A 183 12.85 9.31 14.21
CA LEU A 183 11.70 10.16 14.54
C LEU A 183 12.02 11.13 15.68
N GLN A 184 12.62 10.64 16.76
CA GLN A 184 13.03 11.45 17.90
C GLN A 184 14.08 12.51 17.52
N GLN A 185 14.98 12.15 16.61
CA GLN A 185 15.99 13.06 16.04
C GLN A 185 15.43 14.00 14.97
N ARG A 186 14.13 13.91 14.64
CA ARG A 186 13.46 14.68 13.57
C ARG A 186 14.14 14.54 12.21
N LYS A 187 14.72 13.37 11.95
CA LYS A 187 15.36 13.03 10.66
C LYS A 187 14.36 12.51 9.63
N ILE A 188 13.23 12.01 10.09
CA ILE A 188 12.14 11.48 9.28
C ILE A 188 10.80 11.95 9.82
N SER A 189 9.74 11.78 9.02
CA SER A 189 8.37 11.98 9.43
C SER A 189 7.60 10.67 9.40
N PHE A 190 6.78 10.43 10.43
CA PHE A 190 5.80 9.36 10.43
C PHE A 190 4.46 9.98 10.77
N LYS A 191 3.50 9.88 9.85
CA LYS A 191 2.20 10.53 9.93
C LYS A 191 1.13 9.47 10.19
N PRO A 192 0.93 9.05 11.45
CA PRO A 192 -0.26 8.29 11.76
C PRO A 192 -1.44 9.25 11.70
N GLN A 193 -2.52 8.83 11.05
CA GLN A 193 -3.80 9.51 11.22
C GLN A 193 -4.27 9.25 12.67
N SER A 194 -4.95 10.22 13.28
CA SER A 194 -5.50 10.08 14.64
C SER A 194 -6.42 8.86 14.79
N SER A 195 -7.00 8.39 13.68
CA SER A 195 -7.78 7.17 13.58
C SER A 195 -6.97 5.87 13.60
N ASP A 196 -5.68 5.89 13.25
CA ASP A 196 -4.90 4.68 12.96
C ASP A 196 -4.62 3.87 14.22
N PHE A 197 -4.42 4.54 15.35
CA PHE A 197 -4.15 3.87 16.62
C PHE A 197 -5.22 4.11 17.69
N GLY A 198 -6.21 4.97 17.43
CA GLY A 198 -7.23 5.34 18.43
C GLY A 198 -6.66 6.02 19.69
N VAL A 199 -5.36 6.35 19.66
CA VAL A 199 -4.62 7.05 20.72
C VAL A 199 -4.42 8.46 20.20
N GLY A 200 -4.72 9.48 21.01
CA GLY A 200 -4.65 10.90 20.62
C GLY A 200 -3.23 11.39 20.25
N THR A 201 -2.75 12.47 20.86
CA THR A 201 -1.42 13.05 20.58
C THR A 201 -0.24 12.26 21.17
N SER A 202 -0.43 10.96 21.45
CA SER A 202 0.61 10.14 22.08
C SER A 202 1.81 9.97 21.14
N PRO A 203 3.05 10.12 21.64
CA PRO A 203 4.23 9.82 20.85
C PRO A 203 4.23 8.36 20.39
N ILE A 204 4.64 8.13 19.15
CA ILE A 204 4.80 6.77 18.59
C ILE A 204 5.85 6.02 19.41
N ASN A 205 5.58 4.76 19.73
CA ASN A 205 6.48 3.85 20.43
C ASN A 205 6.59 2.50 19.70
N GLU A 206 7.40 1.58 20.21
CA GLU A 206 7.63 0.27 19.55
C GLU A 206 6.38 -0.61 19.51
N GLU A 207 5.55 -0.55 20.56
CA GLU A 207 4.29 -1.30 20.62
C GLU A 207 3.34 -0.85 19.49
N MET A 208 3.19 0.46 19.30
CA MET A 208 2.39 1.03 18.21
C MET A 208 2.96 0.67 16.84
N LEU A 209 4.29 0.68 16.67
CA LEU A 209 4.91 0.22 15.44
C LEU A 209 4.64 -1.27 15.19
N GLY A 210 4.63 -2.10 16.23
CA GLY A 210 4.30 -3.53 16.13
C GLY A 210 2.88 -3.82 15.61
N LEU A 211 1.97 -2.82 15.65
CA LEU A 211 0.63 -2.92 15.08
C LEU A 211 0.58 -2.61 13.57
N THR A 212 1.68 -2.14 12.99
CA THR A 212 1.78 -1.80 11.57
C THR A 212 2.08 -3.03 10.71
N GLU A 213 1.70 -2.99 9.44
CA GLU A 213 1.96 -4.10 8.49
C GLU A 213 3.44 -4.40 8.31
N PHE A 214 4.30 -3.40 8.51
CA PHE A 214 5.75 -3.52 8.36
C PHE A 214 6.39 -4.40 9.43
N TYR A 215 5.83 -4.37 10.64
CA TYR A 215 6.41 -5.03 11.81
C TYR A 215 5.54 -6.17 12.35
N ASP A 216 4.41 -6.44 11.69
CA ASP A 216 3.60 -7.63 11.95
C ASP A 216 4.41 -8.91 11.70
N ARG A 217 4.31 -9.86 12.63
CA ARG A 217 5.07 -11.12 12.55
C ARG A 217 4.62 -12.01 11.39
N GLY A 218 3.36 -11.92 10.97
CA GLY A 218 2.84 -12.62 9.81
C GLY A 218 3.41 -12.10 8.49
N ASN A 219 3.86 -10.84 8.47
CA ASN A 219 4.48 -10.20 7.31
C ASN A 219 6.01 -10.25 7.32
N ALA A 220 6.63 -10.85 8.34
CA ALA A 220 8.09 -10.95 8.44
C ALA A 220 8.81 -11.49 7.18
N PRO A 221 8.24 -12.40 6.37
CA PRO A 221 8.86 -12.83 5.11
C PRO A 221 9.07 -11.72 4.08
N LEU A 222 8.27 -10.64 4.13
CA LEU A 222 8.34 -9.51 3.20
C LEU A 222 9.57 -8.62 3.42
N PHE A 223 10.08 -8.62 4.64
CA PHE A 223 10.98 -7.57 5.11
C PHE A 223 12.34 -8.10 5.57
N VAL A 224 13.36 -7.30 5.29
CA VAL A 224 14.66 -7.37 5.95
C VAL A 224 14.83 -6.11 6.78
N HIS A 225 14.70 -6.27 8.10
CA HIS A 225 14.93 -5.18 9.05
C HIS A 225 16.43 -4.84 9.12
N PHE A 226 16.79 -3.57 9.24
CA PHE A 226 18.17 -3.11 9.48
C PHE A 226 18.28 -2.11 10.63
N ASP A 227 19.39 -2.15 11.37
CA ASP A 227 19.61 -1.35 12.58
C ASP A 227 20.54 -0.15 12.37
N SER A 228 21.19 -0.07 11.21
CA SER A 228 21.97 1.08 10.76
C SER A 228 22.18 1.04 9.23
N LEU A 229 22.74 2.11 8.64
CA LEU A 229 23.07 2.11 7.21
C LEU A 229 24.21 1.14 6.87
N ASP A 230 25.13 0.89 7.80
CA ASP A 230 26.21 -0.09 7.59
C ASP A 230 25.67 -1.53 7.69
N ASP A 231 24.73 -1.77 8.61
CA ASP A 231 24.00 -3.02 8.71
C ASP A 231 23.12 -3.26 7.46
N LEU A 232 22.45 -2.23 6.94
CA LEU A 232 21.72 -2.31 5.68
C LEU A 232 22.64 -2.73 4.53
N ALA A 233 23.79 -2.06 4.37
CA ALA A 233 24.77 -2.42 3.34
C ALA A 233 25.31 -3.84 3.52
N SER A 234 25.52 -4.29 4.77
CA SER A 234 25.90 -5.67 5.09
C SER A 234 24.82 -6.68 4.69
N LYS A 235 23.56 -6.42 5.08
CA LYS A 235 22.41 -7.28 4.76
C LYS A 235 22.18 -7.35 3.25
N ILE A 236 22.32 -6.25 2.52
CA ILE A 236 22.26 -6.26 1.04
C ILE A 236 23.31 -7.19 0.43
N ARG A 237 24.54 -7.21 0.95
CA ARG A 237 25.60 -8.09 0.42
C ARG A 237 25.37 -9.56 0.77
N ASN A 238 24.88 -9.82 1.97
CA ASN A 238 24.87 -11.16 2.57
C ASN A 238 23.52 -11.88 2.51
N THR A 239 22.46 -11.21 2.03
CA THR A 239 21.14 -11.83 1.92
C THR A 239 21.15 -12.95 0.87
N ASP A 240 20.62 -14.11 1.24
CA ASP A 240 20.25 -15.16 0.29
C ASP A 240 18.95 -14.78 -0.42
N TYR A 241 19.10 -14.12 -1.57
CA TYR A 241 17.96 -13.65 -2.36
C TYR A 241 17.10 -14.79 -2.90
N GLN A 242 17.67 -15.96 -3.17
CA GLN A 242 16.92 -17.10 -3.68
C GLN A 242 16.01 -17.68 -2.58
N ALA A 243 16.57 -17.91 -1.39
CA ALA A 243 15.79 -18.37 -0.25
C ALA A 243 14.70 -17.36 0.14
N ARG A 244 15.00 -16.06 0.08
CA ARG A 244 14.03 -14.99 0.35
C ARG A 244 12.91 -14.93 -0.68
N ALA A 245 13.24 -14.99 -1.98
CA ALA A 245 12.24 -15.05 -3.04
C ALA A 245 11.31 -16.26 -2.90
N ALA A 246 11.85 -17.43 -2.57
CA ALA A 246 11.04 -18.63 -2.31
C ALA A 246 10.13 -18.46 -1.08
N SER A 247 10.61 -17.80 -0.03
CA SER A 247 9.78 -17.49 1.15
C SER A 247 8.67 -16.49 0.84
N LEU A 248 8.98 -15.47 0.03
CA LEU A 248 8.03 -14.46 -0.40
C LEU A 248 6.92 -15.07 -1.26
N ALA A 249 7.27 -15.97 -2.19
CA ALA A 249 6.30 -16.67 -3.03
C ALA A 249 5.30 -17.49 -2.20
N ARG A 250 5.79 -18.26 -1.21
CA ARG A 250 4.92 -19.02 -0.29
C ARG A 250 4.02 -18.11 0.54
N TRP A 251 4.57 -17.00 1.04
CA TRP A 251 3.79 -16.01 1.78
C TRP A 251 2.69 -15.42 0.89
N ALA A 252 3.01 -15.04 -0.34
CA ALA A 252 2.07 -14.43 -1.27
C ALA A 252 0.92 -15.38 -1.61
N GLU A 253 1.23 -16.65 -1.89
CA GLU A 253 0.22 -17.69 -2.12
C GLU A 253 -0.70 -17.86 -0.90
N ALA A 254 -0.13 -17.98 0.31
CA ALA A 254 -0.89 -18.12 1.54
C ALA A 254 -1.78 -16.89 1.80
N HIS A 255 -1.24 -15.69 1.58
CA HIS A 255 -1.97 -14.44 1.74
C HIS A 255 -3.12 -14.34 0.75
N THR A 256 -2.88 -14.59 -0.54
CA THR A 256 -3.92 -14.61 -1.59
C THR A 256 -5.04 -15.59 -1.25
N ASN A 257 -4.69 -16.83 -0.84
CA ASN A 257 -5.68 -17.84 -0.48
C ASN A 257 -6.52 -17.42 0.74
N SER A 258 -5.88 -16.88 1.78
CA SER A 258 -6.54 -16.35 2.98
C SER A 258 -7.49 -15.19 2.66
N THR A 259 -7.05 -14.26 1.81
CA THR A 259 -7.86 -13.15 1.32
C THR A 259 -9.08 -13.64 0.54
N LEU A 260 -8.89 -14.52 -0.44
CA LEU A 260 -10.00 -15.03 -1.26
C LEU A 260 -11.02 -15.79 -0.41
N TRP A 261 -10.55 -16.52 0.59
CA TRP A 261 -11.42 -17.20 1.56
C TRP A 261 -12.25 -16.19 2.37
N ARG A 262 -11.64 -15.12 2.90
CA ARG A 262 -12.35 -14.06 3.63
C ARG A 262 -13.42 -13.40 2.76
N TRP A 263 -13.09 -13.12 1.51
CA TRP A 263 -14.05 -12.58 0.54
C TRP A 263 -15.21 -13.51 0.25
N ARG A 264 -14.95 -14.80 0.06
CA ARG A 264 -16.00 -15.82 -0.09
C ARG A 264 -16.90 -15.87 1.14
N ALA A 265 -16.31 -15.79 2.33
CA ALA A 265 -17.06 -15.79 3.58
C ALA A 265 -17.98 -14.56 3.69
N ILE A 266 -17.48 -13.38 3.33
CA ILE A 266 -18.27 -12.15 3.27
C ILE A 266 -19.42 -12.26 2.27
N ASP A 267 -19.16 -12.73 1.04
CA ASP A 267 -20.20 -12.90 0.02
C ASP A 267 -21.28 -13.91 0.47
N GLN A 268 -20.87 -15.05 1.02
CA GLN A 268 -21.83 -16.05 1.50
C GLN A 268 -22.71 -15.53 2.64
N THR A 269 -22.10 -14.90 3.64
CA THR A 269 -22.81 -14.48 4.86
C THR A 269 -23.62 -13.21 4.67
N LEU A 270 -23.01 -12.15 4.12
CA LEU A 270 -23.63 -10.82 4.07
C LEU A 270 -24.46 -10.61 2.82
N VAL A 271 -24.04 -11.19 1.69
CA VAL A 271 -24.70 -10.94 0.40
C VAL A 271 -25.78 -11.98 0.12
N ARG A 272 -25.49 -13.26 0.40
CA ARG A 272 -26.41 -14.36 0.09
C ARG A 272 -27.23 -14.84 1.28
N GLY A 273 -26.94 -14.37 2.49
CA GLY A 273 -27.60 -14.83 3.73
C GLY A 273 -27.40 -16.32 4.00
N GLN A 274 -26.38 -16.94 3.42
CA GLN A 274 -26.08 -18.36 3.59
C GLN A 274 -25.13 -18.54 4.78
N PRO A 275 -25.41 -19.49 5.69
CA PRO A 275 -24.47 -19.80 6.76
C PRO A 275 -23.17 -20.36 6.16
N LEU A 276 -22.03 -19.97 6.75
CA LEU A 276 -20.73 -20.54 6.43
C LEU A 276 -20.76 -22.04 6.73
N SER A 277 -20.96 -22.85 5.70
CA SER A 277 -20.66 -24.27 5.80
C SER A 277 -19.15 -24.39 5.99
N GLN A 278 -18.72 -25.02 7.10
CA GLN A 278 -17.30 -25.29 7.32
C GLN A 278 -16.81 -26.19 6.19
N GLN A 279 -16.23 -25.57 5.16
CA GLN A 279 -15.43 -26.32 4.20
C GLN A 279 -14.16 -26.72 4.93
N ASN A 280 -14.18 -27.91 5.51
CA ASN A 280 -13.01 -28.58 6.04
C ASN A 280 -12.00 -28.73 4.89
N GLY A 281 -11.04 -27.81 4.81
CA GLY A 281 -9.90 -27.87 3.91
C GLY A 281 -8.70 -28.39 4.67
N SER A 282 -8.38 -29.67 4.42
CA SER A 282 -7.10 -30.33 4.64
C SER A 282 -5.98 -29.75 3.79
#